data_AF-A0A832H5S0-F1
#
_entry.id   AF-A0A832H5S0-F1
#
_cell.length_a   1.000
_cell.length_b   1.000
_cell.length_c   1.000
_cell.angle_alpha   90.00
_cell.angle_beta   90.00
_cell.angle_gamma   90.00
#
_symmetry.space_group_name_H-M   'P 1'
#
loop_
_entity.id
_entity.type
_entity.pdbx_description
1 polymer ?
#
loop_
_entity_poly.entity_id
_entity_poly.type
_entity_poly.pdbx_seq_one_letter_code
_entity_poly.pdbx_strand_id
1 'polypeptide(L)'
;MVEKQGLSARQLLEGVYNSFKDELDGREVKLPSKAMAEIANDSDWHRTRVGYTGYETAVLLKIGGKEWVISFGTACGSYPADPYDCDIAAVPISTNGKSDEEIAKEIHEALEKGSYFRNSLIYAMADGQLAISKGGRFGSKVLELLRPRVQEFIAQKLEIDSRYFTMDLRPVVKSAVRYKPEFIAFLFDIFRSVLAA
;
A
#
# COMPACT_ATOMS: atom_id res chain seq x y z
N MET A 1 29.68 6.83 15.10
CA MET A 1 29.13 6.26 13.85
C MET A 1 27.63 6.46 13.91
N VAL A 2 27.05 7.18 12.96
CA VAL A 2 25.59 7.34 12.90
C VAL A 2 25.02 5.99 12.49
N GLU A 3 24.40 5.27 13.43
CA GLU A 3 23.60 4.10 13.08
C GLU A 3 22.60 4.55 12.01
N LYS A 4 22.70 3.99 10.80
CA LYS A 4 21.68 4.19 9.78
C LYS A 4 20.38 3.62 10.35
N GLN A 5 19.57 4.47 10.96
CA GLN A 5 18.21 4.12 11.34
C GLN A 5 17.52 3.61 10.07
N GLY A 6 16.92 2.42 10.13
CA GLY A 6 16.23 1.83 8.98
C GLY A 6 15.12 2.72 8.40
N LEU A 7 14.60 2.32 7.25
CA LEU A 7 13.49 2.99 6.57
C LEU A 7 12.20 2.83 7.37
N SER A 8 11.38 3.89 7.41
CA SER A 8 9.97 3.73 7.81
C SER A 8 9.23 2.85 6.81
N ALA A 9 8.07 2.32 7.20
CA ALA A 9 7.22 1.56 6.29
C ALA A 9 6.83 2.38 5.05
N ARG A 10 6.49 3.66 5.22
CA ARG A 10 6.23 4.57 4.10
C ARG A 10 7.42 4.70 3.16
N GLN A 11 8.61 4.99 3.68
CA GLN A 11 9.83 5.14 2.86
C GLN A 11 10.15 3.86 2.09
N LEU A 12 9.96 2.69 2.73
CA LEU A 12 10.11 1.39 2.11
C LEU A 12 9.13 1.23 0.94
N LEU A 13 7.83 1.47 1.16
CA LEU A 13 6.80 1.29 0.13
C LEU A 13 6.91 2.33 -1.00
N GLU A 14 7.23 3.58 -0.70
CA GLU A 14 7.56 4.60 -1.70
C GLU A 14 8.75 4.16 -2.56
N GLY A 15 9.80 3.59 -1.95
CA GLY A 15 10.95 3.04 -2.68
C GLY A 15 10.55 1.89 -3.62
N VAL A 16 9.67 1.00 -3.19
CA VAL A 16 9.15 -0.10 -4.02
C VAL A 16 8.31 0.45 -5.19
N TYR A 17 7.43 1.41 -4.92
CA TYR A 17 6.63 2.07 -5.95
C TYR A 17 7.50 2.78 -7.00
N ASN A 18 8.53 3.50 -6.56
CA ASN A 18 9.48 4.14 -7.47
C ASN A 18 10.26 3.11 -8.32
N SER A 19 10.56 1.93 -7.77
CA SER A 19 11.20 0.84 -8.55
C SER A 19 10.29 0.36 -9.70
N PHE A 20 8.96 0.31 -9.50
CA PHE A 20 8.01 0.03 -10.59
C PHE A 20 8.01 1.10 -11.67
N LYS A 21 8.16 2.37 -11.29
CA LYS A 21 8.23 3.49 -12.23
C LYS A 21 9.54 3.47 -13.02
N ASP A 22 10.66 3.37 -12.33
CA ASP A 22 11.99 3.61 -12.89
C ASP A 22 12.57 2.36 -13.58
N GLU A 23 12.41 1.16 -13.00
CA GLU A 23 13.03 -0.06 -13.55
C GLU A 23 12.21 -0.72 -14.66
N LEU A 24 10.90 -0.48 -14.71
CA LEU A 24 9.99 -1.07 -15.70
C LEU A 24 9.49 -0.06 -16.75
N ASP A 25 10.08 1.13 -16.79
CA ASP A 25 9.70 2.23 -17.70
C ASP A 25 8.19 2.51 -17.68
N GLY A 26 7.65 2.59 -16.46
CA GLY A 26 6.21 2.70 -16.23
C GLY A 26 5.69 4.07 -16.62
N ARG A 27 4.60 4.10 -17.39
CA ARG A 27 3.95 5.36 -17.79
C ARG A 27 3.14 5.93 -16.63
N GLU A 28 3.53 7.09 -16.13
CA GLU A 28 2.76 7.79 -15.09
C GLU A 28 1.48 8.42 -15.68
N VAL A 29 0.37 8.22 -14.98
CA VAL A 29 -0.95 8.76 -15.28
C VAL A 29 -1.43 9.53 -14.05
N LYS A 30 -1.74 10.81 -14.24
CA LYS A 30 -2.38 11.62 -13.20
C LYS A 30 -3.88 11.37 -13.21
N LEU A 31 -4.47 11.11 -12.05
CA LEU A 31 -5.90 10.87 -11.94
C LEU A 31 -6.69 12.19 -12.03
N PRO A 32 -7.93 12.18 -12.55
CA PRO A 32 -8.75 13.39 -12.68
C PRO A 32 -9.04 14.04 -11.32
N SER A 33 -9.16 13.21 -10.29
CA SER A 33 -9.24 13.57 -8.87
C SER A 33 -8.58 12.48 -8.05
N LYS A 34 -8.41 12.73 -6.74
CA LYS A 34 -7.93 11.71 -5.81
C LYS A 34 -8.95 10.58 -5.73
N ALA A 35 -8.59 9.38 -6.21
CA ALA A 35 -9.43 8.19 -6.11
C ALA A 35 -9.43 7.70 -4.66
N MET A 36 -10.60 7.46 -4.07
CA MET A 36 -10.75 7.15 -2.65
C MET A 36 -11.28 5.72 -2.43
N ALA A 37 -10.43 4.80 -1.97
CA ALA A 37 -10.85 3.45 -1.60
C ALA A 37 -11.14 3.37 -0.10
N GLU A 38 -12.35 2.98 0.28
CA GLU A 38 -12.72 2.77 1.70
C GLU A 38 -11.83 1.69 2.33
N ILE A 39 -11.27 1.94 3.52
CA ILE A 39 -10.44 0.99 4.28
C ILE A 39 -10.96 0.71 5.68
N ALA A 40 -11.82 1.58 6.20
CA ALA A 40 -12.45 1.42 7.50
C ALA A 40 -13.74 2.23 7.58
N ASN A 41 -14.72 1.73 8.32
CA ASN A 41 -16.02 2.35 8.46
C ASN A 41 -16.53 2.19 9.90
N ASP A 42 -16.78 3.31 10.56
CA ASP A 42 -17.35 3.40 11.90
C ASP A 42 -18.60 4.31 11.89
N SER A 43 -19.37 4.21 10.81
CA SER A 43 -20.59 4.98 10.63
C SER A 43 -21.74 4.38 11.45
N ASP A 44 -22.49 5.25 12.12
CA ASP A 44 -23.71 4.91 12.86
C ASP A 44 -24.92 5.69 12.30
N TRP A 45 -26.11 5.50 12.86
CA TRP A 45 -27.33 6.21 12.43
C TRP A 45 -27.21 7.75 12.51
N HIS A 46 -26.28 8.27 13.32
CA HIS A 46 -26.11 9.69 13.57
C HIS A 46 -24.90 10.30 12.84
N ARG A 47 -23.91 9.51 12.44
CA ARG A 47 -22.61 9.98 11.96
C ARG A 47 -22.03 9.09 10.87
N THR A 48 -21.57 9.71 9.78
CA THR A 48 -20.76 9.04 8.75
C THR A 48 -19.28 9.25 9.06
N ARG A 49 -18.56 8.15 9.29
CA ARG A 49 -17.13 8.16 9.66
C ARG A 49 -16.43 7.06 8.90
N VAL A 50 -15.79 7.45 7.80
CA VAL A 50 -15.12 6.53 6.90
C VAL A 50 -13.67 6.93 6.75
N GLY A 51 -12.79 5.93 6.82
CA GLY A 51 -11.39 6.02 6.49
C GLY A 51 -11.14 5.53 5.07
N TYR A 52 -10.26 6.21 4.36
CA TYR A 52 -9.93 5.90 2.97
C TYR A 52 -8.43 5.77 2.78
N THR A 53 -8.05 5.06 1.72
CA THR A 53 -6.77 5.28 1.06
C THR A 53 -7.02 6.09 -0.20
N GLY A 54 -6.29 7.19 -0.34
CA GLY A 54 -6.44 8.09 -1.47
C GLY A 54 -5.22 8.03 -2.41
N TYR A 55 -5.51 7.94 -3.71
CA TYR A 55 -4.54 7.79 -4.79
C TYR A 55 -4.60 8.99 -5.73
N GLU A 56 -3.47 9.58 -6.09
CA GLU A 56 -3.41 10.79 -6.92
C GLU A 56 -2.76 10.54 -8.29
N THR A 57 -1.80 9.62 -8.34
CA THR A 57 -1.17 9.17 -9.57
C THR A 57 -1.12 7.65 -9.62
N ALA A 58 -0.95 7.11 -10.81
CA ALA A 58 -0.72 5.69 -11.01
C ALA A 58 0.31 5.48 -12.11
N VAL A 59 0.98 4.34 -12.07
CA VAL A 59 1.92 3.88 -13.08
C VAL A 59 1.27 2.75 -13.87
N LEU A 60 1.15 2.94 -15.17
CA LEU A 60 0.71 1.94 -16.13
C LEU A 60 1.93 1.19 -16.67
N LEU A 61 1.93 -0.13 -16.59
CA LEU A 61 3.03 -0.98 -17.04
C LEU A 61 2.54 -2.38 -17.44
N LYS A 62 3.37 -3.13 -18.17
CA LYS A 62 3.04 -4.49 -18.62
C LYS A 62 3.91 -5.52 -17.90
N ILE A 63 3.28 -6.45 -17.16
CA ILE A 63 3.97 -7.54 -16.46
C ILE A 63 3.23 -8.85 -16.76
N GLY A 64 3.97 -9.91 -17.11
CA GLY A 64 3.38 -11.22 -17.41
C GLY A 64 2.38 -11.21 -18.56
N GLY A 65 2.56 -10.31 -19.53
CA GLY A 65 1.64 -10.15 -20.66
C GLY A 65 0.35 -9.37 -20.36
N LYS A 66 0.10 -8.99 -19.10
CA LYS A 66 -1.07 -8.22 -18.66
C LYS A 66 -0.68 -6.76 -18.41
N GLU A 67 -1.61 -5.85 -18.67
CA GLU A 67 -1.46 -4.44 -18.30
C GLU A 67 -1.94 -4.25 -16.86
N TRP A 68 -1.09 -3.61 -16.07
CA TRP A 68 -1.31 -3.33 -14.68
C TRP A 68 -1.19 -1.84 -14.43
N VAL A 69 -2.02 -1.39 -13.51
CA VAL A 69 -1.96 -0.07 -12.92
C VAL A 69 -1.50 -0.27 -11.49
N ILE A 70 -0.37 0.32 -11.15
CA ILE A 70 0.20 0.33 -9.81
C ILE A 70 0.03 1.74 -9.25
N SER A 71 -0.47 1.88 -8.03
CA SER A 71 -0.64 3.18 -7.40
C SER A 71 -0.18 3.14 -5.94
N PHE A 72 0.41 4.25 -5.51
CA PHE A 72 0.78 4.47 -4.12
C PHE A 72 -0.32 5.26 -3.42
N GLY A 73 -0.93 4.65 -2.42
CA GLY A 73 -2.04 5.23 -1.68
C GLY A 73 -1.61 5.79 -0.34
N THR A 74 -2.26 6.87 0.09
CA THR A 74 -2.06 7.46 1.44
C THR A 74 -3.36 7.42 2.23
N ALA A 75 -3.29 7.01 3.50
CA ALA A 75 -4.43 7.01 4.39
C ALA A 75 -4.96 8.43 4.59
N CYS A 76 -6.29 8.59 4.56
CA CYS A 76 -6.99 9.86 4.71
C CYS A 76 -8.45 9.66 5.13
N GLY A 77 -9.17 10.76 5.38
CA GLY A 77 -10.55 10.72 5.86
C GLY A 77 -10.64 10.95 7.37
N SER A 78 -11.56 10.24 8.02
CA SER A 78 -11.80 10.35 9.48
C SER A 78 -10.92 9.40 10.30
N TYR A 79 -11.00 9.49 11.63
CA TYR A 79 -10.21 8.67 12.56
C TYR A 79 -10.22 7.14 12.35
N PRO A 80 -11.21 6.49 11.70
CA PRO A 80 -11.07 5.06 11.38
C PRO A 80 -9.88 4.75 10.46
N ALA A 81 -9.33 5.75 9.77
CA ALA A 81 -8.10 5.63 8.99
C ALA A 81 -6.82 5.70 9.85
N ASP A 82 -6.87 6.22 11.08
CA ASP A 82 -5.68 6.47 11.93
C ASP A 82 -4.79 5.25 12.18
N PRO A 83 -5.28 3.99 12.18
CA PRO A 83 -4.40 2.82 12.27
C PRO A 83 -3.52 2.59 11.03
N TYR A 84 -3.83 3.22 9.90
CA TYR A 84 -3.19 2.96 8.60
C TYR A 84 -2.33 4.14 8.15
N ASP A 85 -1.36 3.88 7.29
CA ASP A 85 -0.42 4.88 6.77
C ASP A 85 -0.51 5.00 5.25
N CYS A 86 -0.13 3.95 4.53
CA CYS A 86 -0.07 3.94 3.08
C CYS A 86 -0.18 2.52 2.52
N ASP A 87 -0.36 2.38 1.21
CA ASP A 87 -0.36 1.09 0.54
C ASP A 87 0.23 1.16 -0.88
N ILE A 88 0.42 -0.02 -1.47
CA ILE A 88 0.65 -0.16 -2.91
C ILE A 88 -0.50 -0.99 -3.46
N ALA A 89 -1.34 -0.38 -4.29
CA ALA A 89 -2.45 -1.02 -4.97
C ALA A 89 -2.08 -1.44 -6.39
N ALA A 90 -2.64 -2.55 -6.85
CA ALA A 90 -2.51 -3.03 -8.23
C ALA A 90 -3.86 -3.44 -8.81
N VAL A 91 -4.22 -2.88 -9.96
CA VAL A 91 -5.44 -3.24 -10.70
C VAL A 91 -5.12 -3.58 -12.15
N PRO A 92 -5.66 -4.68 -12.70
CA PRO A 92 -5.51 -5.00 -14.11
C PRO A 92 -6.42 -4.06 -14.91
N ILE A 93 -5.91 -3.58 -16.04
CA ILE A 93 -6.66 -2.73 -16.96
C ILE A 93 -6.44 -3.21 -18.41
N SER A 94 -7.18 -2.65 -19.35
CA SER A 94 -6.91 -2.78 -20.79
C SER A 94 -6.95 -1.41 -21.41
N THR A 95 -5.84 -0.96 -21.98
CA THR A 95 -5.70 0.38 -22.56
C THR A 95 -5.92 0.43 -24.06
N ASN A 96 -6.09 -0.74 -24.70
CA ASN A 96 -6.16 -0.82 -26.16
C ASN A 96 -7.33 -0.01 -26.72
N GLY A 97 -7.01 0.95 -27.58
CA GLY A 97 -7.99 1.82 -28.26
C GLY A 97 -8.63 2.90 -27.40
N LYS A 98 -8.17 3.11 -26.16
CA LYS A 98 -8.70 4.13 -25.25
C LYS A 98 -7.87 5.40 -25.29
N SER A 99 -8.53 6.53 -25.15
CA SER A 99 -7.88 7.82 -24.90
C SER A 99 -7.33 7.89 -23.48
N ASP A 100 -6.41 8.83 -23.24
CA ASP A 100 -5.81 9.03 -21.92
C ASP A 100 -6.85 9.40 -20.84
N GLU A 101 -7.89 10.16 -21.21
CA GLU A 101 -8.99 10.52 -20.32
C GLU A 101 -9.83 9.29 -19.92
N GLU A 102 -10.11 8.41 -20.88
CA GLU A 102 -10.82 7.15 -20.62
C GLU A 102 -10.01 6.23 -19.71
N ILE A 103 -8.70 6.11 -19.96
CA ILE A 103 -7.79 5.33 -19.13
C ILE A 103 -7.77 5.89 -17.71
N ALA A 104 -7.57 7.19 -17.53
CA ALA A 104 -7.50 7.81 -16.21
C ALA A 104 -8.81 7.62 -15.42
N LYS A 105 -9.97 7.71 -16.08
CA LYS A 105 -11.27 7.47 -15.46
C LYS A 105 -11.47 6.00 -15.05
N GLU A 106 -11.11 5.06 -15.91
CA GLU A 106 -11.19 3.63 -15.59
C GLU A 106 -10.26 3.25 -14.43
N ILE A 107 -9.05 3.81 -14.39
CA ILE A 107 -8.13 3.66 -13.25
C ILE A 107 -8.79 4.16 -11.96
N HIS A 108 -9.34 5.38 -12.00
CA HIS A 108 -9.98 6.00 -10.84
C HIS A 108 -11.10 5.11 -10.29
N GLU A 109 -12.02 4.66 -11.14
CA GLU A 109 -13.13 3.79 -10.74
C GLU A 109 -12.65 2.42 -10.23
N ALA A 110 -11.60 1.85 -10.84
CA ALA A 110 -11.05 0.56 -10.44
C ALA A 110 -10.40 0.60 -9.05
N LEU A 111 -9.71 1.70 -8.73
CA LEU A 111 -9.12 1.94 -7.42
C LEU A 111 -10.21 2.13 -6.35
N GLU A 112 -11.24 2.94 -6.60
CA GLU A 112 -12.33 3.20 -5.65
C GLU A 112 -13.15 1.94 -5.31
N LYS A 113 -13.35 1.05 -6.27
CA LYS A 113 -14.01 -0.26 -6.04
C LYS A 113 -13.17 -1.21 -5.16
N GLY A 114 -11.91 -0.88 -4.90
CA GLY A 114 -10.93 -1.69 -4.17
C GLY A 114 -11.03 -1.61 -2.64
N SER A 115 -12.24 -1.59 -2.06
CA SER A 115 -12.44 -1.41 -0.62
C SER A 115 -11.71 -2.46 0.24
N TYR A 116 -11.39 -2.10 1.48
CA TYR A 116 -10.74 -2.94 2.50
C TYR A 116 -9.44 -3.60 2.01
N PHE A 117 -8.61 -2.81 1.34
CA PHE A 117 -7.31 -3.23 0.79
C PHE A 117 -7.41 -4.41 -0.19
N ARG A 118 -8.56 -4.56 -0.88
CA ARG A 118 -8.80 -5.69 -1.79
C ARG A 118 -7.78 -5.74 -2.93
N ASN A 119 -7.37 -4.58 -3.42
CA ASN A 119 -6.41 -4.43 -4.52
C ASN A 119 -4.98 -4.13 -4.02
N SER A 120 -4.75 -4.09 -2.71
CA SER A 120 -3.43 -3.79 -2.17
C SER A 120 -2.53 -5.02 -2.25
N LEU A 121 -1.31 -4.85 -2.76
CA LEU A 121 -0.24 -5.84 -2.68
C LEU A 121 0.24 -5.97 -1.23
N ILE A 122 0.37 -4.84 -0.56
CA ILE A 122 0.76 -4.68 0.84
C ILE A 122 0.29 -3.30 1.33
N TYR A 123 0.10 -3.15 2.63
CA TYR A 123 -0.16 -1.85 3.24
C TYR A 123 0.61 -1.69 4.55
N ALA A 124 0.89 -0.45 4.92
CA ALA A 124 1.57 -0.05 6.14
C ALA A 124 0.56 0.42 7.19
N MET A 125 0.78 -0.02 8.42
CA MET A 125 0.12 0.47 9.62
C MET A 125 0.86 1.71 10.14
N ALA A 126 0.18 2.55 10.92
CA ALA A 126 0.75 3.76 11.52
C ALA A 126 1.92 3.48 12.49
N ASP A 127 2.00 2.27 13.03
CA ASP A 127 3.11 1.82 13.89
C ASP A 127 4.32 1.26 13.12
N GLY A 128 4.29 1.35 11.78
CA GLY A 128 5.32 0.86 10.87
C GLY A 128 5.23 -0.63 10.54
N GLN A 129 4.27 -1.38 11.09
CA GLN A 129 4.07 -2.77 10.66
C GLN A 129 3.56 -2.82 9.22
N LEU A 130 4.00 -3.84 8.47
CA LEU A 130 3.44 -4.17 7.17
C LEU A 130 2.37 -5.26 7.33
N ALA A 131 1.28 -5.11 6.60
CA ALA A 131 0.15 -6.02 6.63
C ALA A 131 -0.35 -6.31 5.21
N ILE A 132 -1.07 -7.43 5.10
CA ILE A 132 -1.59 -7.95 3.84
C ILE A 132 -3.05 -8.35 4.07
N SER A 133 -3.93 -7.98 3.15
CA SER A 133 -5.34 -8.35 3.22
C SER A 133 -5.51 -9.82 2.84
N LYS A 134 -5.87 -10.68 3.80
CA LYS A 134 -6.06 -12.12 3.57
C LYS A 134 -7.13 -12.42 2.51
N GLY A 135 -8.18 -11.60 2.45
CA GLY A 135 -9.23 -11.68 1.43
C GLY A 135 -8.94 -10.85 0.18
N GLY A 136 -7.80 -10.15 0.14
CA GLY A 136 -7.38 -9.36 -1.01
C GLY A 136 -6.92 -10.23 -2.17
N ARG A 137 -6.96 -9.67 -3.38
CA ARG A 137 -6.62 -10.35 -4.64
C ARG A 137 -5.24 -11.01 -4.60
N PHE A 138 -4.27 -10.37 -3.94
CA PHE A 138 -2.87 -10.78 -3.93
C PHE A 138 -2.44 -11.48 -2.65
N GLY A 139 -3.28 -11.45 -1.61
CA GLY A 139 -2.81 -11.66 -0.24
C GLY A 139 -2.19 -13.03 0.01
N SER A 140 -2.79 -14.08 -0.55
CA SER A 140 -2.27 -15.45 -0.40
C SER A 140 -0.90 -15.62 -1.05
N LYS A 141 -0.69 -15.09 -2.25
CA LYS A 141 0.57 -15.26 -2.99
C LYS A 141 1.69 -14.39 -2.44
N VAL A 142 1.40 -13.14 -2.06
CA VAL A 142 2.38 -12.26 -1.40
C VAL A 142 2.83 -12.89 -0.09
N LEU A 143 1.90 -13.39 0.74
CA LEU A 143 2.22 -14.01 2.01
C LEU A 143 3.11 -15.27 1.84
N GLU A 144 2.80 -16.12 0.87
CA GLU A 144 3.58 -17.32 0.54
C GLU A 144 5.05 -16.99 0.25
N LEU A 145 5.30 -15.97 -0.57
CA LEU A 145 6.64 -15.57 -0.99
C LEU A 145 7.40 -14.78 0.09
N LEU A 146 6.69 -14.02 0.92
CA LEU A 146 7.27 -13.11 1.92
C LEU A 146 7.57 -13.80 3.26
N ARG A 147 6.70 -14.72 3.69
CA ARG A 147 6.78 -15.38 5.01
C ARG A 147 8.14 -16.01 5.33
N PRO A 148 8.88 -16.62 4.37
CA PRO A 148 10.14 -17.28 4.69
C PRO A 148 11.26 -16.32 5.15
N ARG A 149 11.19 -15.02 4.79
CA ARG A 149 12.36 -14.11 4.91
C ARG A 149 12.08 -12.74 5.53
N VAL A 150 10.82 -12.35 5.75
CA VAL A 150 10.46 -11.00 6.23
C VAL A 150 11.22 -10.55 7.49
N GLN A 151 11.49 -11.48 8.41
CA GLN A 151 12.19 -11.18 9.67
C GLN A 151 13.65 -10.76 9.44
N GLU A 152 14.29 -11.18 8.34
CA GLU A 152 15.67 -10.81 7.99
C GLU A 152 15.81 -9.31 7.71
N PHE A 153 14.70 -8.66 7.32
CA PHE A 153 14.66 -7.29 6.85
C PHE A 153 14.21 -6.28 7.92
N ILE A 154 13.84 -6.73 9.12
CA ILE A 154 13.50 -5.84 10.23
C ILE A 154 14.79 -5.26 10.81
N ALA A 155 14.95 -3.94 10.70
CA ALA A 155 16.06 -3.19 11.27
C ALA A 155 15.77 -2.77 12.72
N GLN A 156 14.52 -2.45 13.03
CA GLN A 156 14.05 -2.08 14.36
C GLN A 156 12.69 -2.72 14.61
N LYS A 157 12.53 -3.41 15.74
CA LYS A 157 11.25 -3.99 16.16
C LYS A 157 10.34 -2.91 16.76
N LEU A 158 9.04 -3.18 16.76
CA LEU A 158 8.05 -2.35 17.44
C LEU A 158 8.33 -2.34 18.95
N GLU A 159 8.41 -1.16 19.54
CA GLU A 159 8.43 -0.97 20.99
C GLU A 159 7.18 -0.22 21.43
N ILE A 160 6.47 -0.78 22.42
CA ILE A 160 5.24 -0.21 22.99
C ILE A 160 5.45 0.15 24.47
N ASP A 161 4.79 1.21 24.94
CA ASP A 161 4.64 1.49 26.37
C ASP A 161 3.36 0.87 26.88
N SER A 162 3.49 -0.25 27.59
CA SER A 162 2.35 -0.98 28.15
C SER A 162 1.66 -0.26 29.31
N ARG A 163 2.20 0.86 29.80
CA ARG A 163 1.60 1.66 30.88
C ARG A 163 0.56 2.66 30.37
N TYR A 164 0.56 2.95 29.07
CA TYR A 164 -0.30 3.96 28.47
C TYR A 164 -1.09 3.37 27.32
N PHE A 165 -2.36 3.75 27.25
CA PHE A 165 -3.24 3.43 26.14
C PHE A 165 -3.72 4.73 25.50
N THR A 166 -3.92 4.69 24.20
CA THR A 166 -4.70 5.69 23.48
C THR A 166 -6.18 5.59 23.89
N MET A 167 -6.97 6.60 23.55
CA MET A 167 -8.40 6.63 23.89
C MET A 167 -9.22 5.50 23.26
N ASP A 168 -8.72 4.91 22.18
CA ASP A 168 -9.25 3.71 21.53
C ASP A 168 -8.55 2.42 21.98
N LEU A 169 -7.91 2.45 23.15
CA LEU A 169 -7.33 1.30 23.86
C LEU A 169 -6.20 0.58 23.13
N ARG A 170 -5.49 1.27 22.22
CA ARG A 170 -4.25 0.76 21.62
C ARG A 170 -3.07 1.12 22.53
N PRO A 171 -2.07 0.24 22.68
CA PRO A 171 -0.87 0.58 23.44
C PRO A 171 -0.11 1.71 22.74
N VAL A 172 0.48 2.62 23.51
CA VAL A 172 1.24 3.75 22.95
C VAL A 172 2.55 3.24 22.33
N VAL A 173 2.81 3.59 21.08
CA VAL A 173 4.05 3.22 20.37
C VAL A 173 5.19 4.14 20.80
N LYS A 174 6.25 3.57 21.37
CA LYS A 174 7.51 4.30 21.67
C LYS A 174 8.42 4.37 20.47
N SER A 175 8.45 3.30 19.68
CA SER A 175 9.30 3.19 18.50
C SER A 175 8.63 2.29 17.47
N ALA A 176 8.34 2.86 16.31
CA ALA A 176 7.76 2.15 15.17
C ALA A 176 8.72 1.10 14.59
N VAL A 177 8.18 0.12 13.86
CA VAL A 177 9.01 -0.82 13.10
C VAL A 177 9.77 -0.08 12.00
N ARG A 178 11.04 -0.44 11.81
CA ARG A 178 11.86 0.05 10.68
C ARG A 178 12.49 -1.11 9.92
N TYR A 179 12.73 -0.90 8.64
CA TYR A 179 13.19 -1.91 7.71
C TYR A 179 14.56 -1.58 7.12
N LYS A 180 15.31 -2.62 6.75
CA LYS A 180 16.58 -2.46 6.04
C LYS A 180 16.34 -2.04 4.58
N PRO A 181 17.17 -1.17 3.98
CA PRO A 181 16.96 -0.69 2.61
C PRO A 181 16.89 -1.78 1.56
N GLU A 182 17.60 -2.89 1.73
CA GLU A 182 17.61 -4.01 0.77
C GLU A 182 16.24 -4.69 0.65
N PHE A 183 15.32 -4.42 1.58
CA PHE A 183 13.96 -4.93 1.53
C PHE A 183 13.15 -4.33 0.37
N ILE A 184 13.53 -3.15 -0.14
CA ILE A 184 12.89 -2.53 -1.31
C ILE A 184 12.98 -3.48 -2.51
N ALA A 185 14.20 -3.88 -2.88
CA ALA A 185 14.45 -4.75 -4.04
C ALA A 185 13.74 -6.11 -3.87
N PHE A 186 13.79 -6.67 -2.65
CA PHE A 186 13.12 -7.94 -2.37
C PHE A 186 11.59 -7.86 -2.49
N LEU A 187 10.95 -6.79 -1.99
CA LEU A 187 9.51 -6.60 -2.15
C LEU A 187 9.12 -6.36 -3.61
N PHE A 188 9.91 -5.57 -4.33
CA PHE A 188 9.73 -5.32 -5.76
C PHE A 188 9.74 -6.65 -6.56
N ASP A 189 10.71 -7.51 -6.33
CA ASP A 189 10.80 -8.83 -6.99
C ASP A 189 9.59 -9.72 -6.68
N ILE A 190 9.14 -9.74 -5.41
CA ILE A 190 7.93 -10.46 -5.00
C ILE A 190 6.72 -9.93 -5.75
N PHE A 191 6.49 -8.61 -5.74
CA PHE A 191 5.31 -8.01 -6.36
C PHE A 191 5.32 -8.19 -7.87
N ARG A 192 6.47 -8.01 -8.52
CA ARG A 192 6.63 -8.31 -9.95
C ARG A 192 6.29 -9.77 -10.25
N SER A 193 6.74 -10.71 -9.43
CA SER A 193 6.41 -12.14 -9.61
C SER A 193 4.93 -12.44 -9.42
N VAL A 194 4.28 -11.81 -8.42
CA VAL A 194 2.84 -11.93 -8.18
C VAL A 194 2.02 -11.39 -9.34
N LEU A 195 2.43 -10.26 -9.92
CA LEU A 195 1.74 -9.63 -11.06
C LEU A 195 2.01 -10.35 -12.38
N ALA A 196 3.09 -11.13 -12.47
CA ALA A 196 3.43 -11.91 -13.66
C ALA A 196 2.66 -13.24 -13.78
N ALA A 197 2.12 -13.74 -12.66
CA ALA A 197 1.28 -14.93 -12.63
C ALA A 197 -0.11 -14.69 -13.26
#